data_AF-A0A533X318-F1
#
_entry.id   AF-A0A533X318-F1
#
_cell.length_a   1.000
_cell.length_b   1.000
_cell.length_c   1.000
_cell.angle_alpha   90.00
_cell.angle_beta   90.00
_cell.angle_gamma   90.00
#
_symmetry.space_group_name_H-M   'P 1'
#
loop_
_entity.id
_entity.type
_entity.pdbx_description
1 polymer ?
#
loop_
_entity_poly.entity_id
_entity_poly.type
_entity_poly.pdbx_seq_one_letter_code
_entity_poly.pdbx_strand_id
1 'polypeptide(L)'
;MYMGAKSEEERSYYDWMGFVGNLIGVGALLFLPFMGYLLAYELCDYDASICPYMMADQLSMFFEMQGAMVGLIFLASNYYIWLSMKRIEGVERVRMSALTLLVMVAIPFVMTYVWTVFPVPDPVSLAVLIPMVLAPWILGKIIPPLGRITVSSRTCIKVGFLMVVVGNAIWMTPHGFVATQALATEHLELPSDWGFLALMPAKNSAAFTLVFVTVVNYILYNRAIRQGTIVWGKIDFASQFVLIFLAFSAIWTMGLMGSVRSLLRKYFHTYNLMPDFTAESFTPTLAYAAWWITAITLAFYIVVSFAIVVTLRVSEAKAHVPGAKPVPAGAK
;
A
#
# COMPACT_ATOMS: atom_id res chain seq x y z
N MET A 1 -6.24 -0.04 24.09
CA MET A 1 -6.13 -0.84 22.84
C MET A 1 -7.48 -1.50 22.58
N TYR A 2 -8.01 -1.55 21.34
CA TYR A 2 -9.36 -2.04 21.05
C TYR A 2 -9.68 -3.40 21.70
N MET A 3 -8.73 -4.33 21.68
CA MET A 3 -8.88 -5.68 22.26
C MET A 3 -8.95 -5.70 23.79
N GLY A 4 -8.40 -4.69 24.46
CA GLY A 4 -8.44 -4.54 25.92
C GLY A 4 -9.56 -3.63 26.43
N ALA A 5 -10.37 -3.06 25.53
CA ALA A 5 -11.39 -2.09 25.87
C ALA A 5 -12.58 -2.76 26.59
N LYS A 6 -12.90 -2.24 27.78
CA LYS A 6 -13.94 -2.77 28.68
C LYS A 6 -15.29 -2.09 28.48
N SER A 7 -15.30 -0.83 28.04
CA SER A 7 -16.54 -0.09 27.74
C SER A 7 -16.81 -0.02 26.23
N GLU A 8 -18.08 0.13 25.87
CA GLU A 8 -18.50 0.33 24.48
C GLU A 8 -17.98 1.65 23.91
N GLU A 9 -17.94 2.70 24.72
CA GLU A 9 -17.38 4.00 24.35
C GLU A 9 -15.90 3.89 23.97
N GLU A 10 -15.09 3.19 24.78
CA GLU A 10 -13.65 3.03 24.51
C GLU A 10 -13.42 2.19 23.24
N ARG A 11 -14.25 1.17 22.98
CA ARG A 11 -14.23 0.40 21.72
C ARG A 11 -14.55 1.29 20.53
N SER A 12 -15.59 2.12 20.64
CA SER A 12 -15.98 3.05 19.57
C SER A 12 -14.86 4.05 19.25
N TYR A 13 -14.16 4.54 20.28
CA TYR A 13 -13.03 5.46 20.14
C TYR A 13 -11.83 4.81 19.42
N TYR A 14 -11.41 3.60 19.84
CA TYR A 14 -10.31 2.90 19.15
C TYR A 14 -10.68 2.49 17.73
N ASP A 15 -11.93 2.14 17.48
CA ASP A 15 -12.44 1.84 16.13
C ASP A 15 -12.34 3.08 15.21
N TRP A 16 -12.78 4.23 15.72
CA TRP A 16 -12.63 5.51 15.02
C TRP A 16 -11.16 5.86 14.76
N MET A 17 -10.30 5.72 15.76
CA MET A 17 -8.85 5.98 15.59
C MET A 17 -8.23 5.06 14.54
N GLY A 18 -8.55 3.76 14.54
CA GLY A 18 -8.06 2.83 13.53
C GLY A 18 -8.52 3.20 12.12
N PHE A 19 -9.78 3.63 11.99
CA PHE A 19 -10.34 4.07 10.71
C PHE A 19 -9.64 5.32 10.17
N VAL A 20 -9.50 6.35 11.01
CA VAL A 20 -8.82 7.61 10.64
C VAL A 20 -7.34 7.35 10.33
N GLY A 21 -6.68 6.52 11.14
CA GLY A 21 -5.29 6.13 10.91
C GLY A 21 -5.08 5.44 9.56
N ASN A 22 -5.94 4.49 9.19
CA ASN A 22 -5.86 3.85 7.88
C ASN A 22 -6.16 4.84 6.74
N LEU A 23 -7.13 5.75 6.91
CA LEU A 23 -7.43 6.78 5.90
C LEU A 23 -6.23 7.70 5.65
N ILE A 24 -5.62 8.22 6.72
CA ILE A 24 -4.43 9.08 6.63
C ILE A 24 -3.26 8.30 6.04
N GLY A 25 -3.01 7.08 6.52
CA GLY A 25 -1.90 6.24 6.07
C GLY A 25 -2.00 5.93 4.58
N VAL A 26 -3.16 5.46 4.11
CA VAL A 26 -3.37 5.18 2.68
C VAL A 26 -3.31 6.45 1.86
N GLY A 27 -3.90 7.54 2.35
CA GLY A 27 -3.83 8.86 1.69
C GLY A 27 -2.40 9.33 1.48
N ALA A 28 -1.54 9.21 2.49
CA ALA A 28 -0.13 9.56 2.39
C ALA A 28 0.65 8.62 1.45
N LEU A 29 0.34 7.32 1.51
CA LEU A 29 0.96 6.30 0.65
C LEU A 29 0.70 6.53 -0.84
N LEU A 30 -0.42 7.15 -1.22
CA LEU A 30 -0.72 7.45 -2.63
C LEU A 30 0.27 8.42 -3.27
N PHE A 31 0.92 9.29 -2.48
CA PHE A 31 1.90 10.26 -2.99
C PHE A 31 3.33 9.71 -3.06
N LEU A 32 3.64 8.68 -2.27
CA LEU A 32 4.99 8.13 -2.16
C LEU A 32 5.56 7.56 -3.49
N PRO A 33 4.79 6.85 -4.33
CA PRO A 33 5.30 6.36 -5.61
C PRO A 33 5.79 7.48 -6.52
N PHE A 34 5.09 8.62 -6.57
CA PHE A 34 5.49 9.77 -7.38
C PHE A 34 6.85 10.33 -6.94
N MET A 35 7.06 10.45 -5.63
CA MET A 35 8.35 10.88 -5.08
C MET A 35 9.46 9.88 -5.38
N GLY A 36 9.17 8.58 -5.34
CA GLY A 36 10.12 7.53 -5.72
C GLY A 36 10.52 7.60 -7.19
N TYR A 37 9.56 7.81 -8.09
CA TYR A 37 9.83 8.01 -9.52
C TYR A 37 10.68 9.25 -9.79
N LEU A 38 10.37 10.37 -9.13
CA LEU A 38 11.14 11.60 -9.28
C LEU A 38 12.58 11.39 -8.80
N LEU A 39 12.77 10.77 -7.63
CA LEU A 39 14.10 10.47 -7.10
C LEU A 39 14.89 9.55 -8.04
N ALA A 40 14.26 8.50 -8.57
CA ALA A 40 14.92 7.60 -9.51
C ALA A 40 15.33 8.31 -10.80
N TYR A 41 14.46 9.19 -11.32
CA TYR A 41 14.75 10.01 -12.49
C TYR A 41 15.95 10.93 -12.26
N GLU A 42 15.95 11.69 -11.16
CA GLU A 42 17.06 12.60 -10.79
C GLU A 42 18.39 11.85 -10.60
N LEU A 43 18.36 10.66 -10.00
CA LEU A 43 19.55 9.83 -9.83
C LEU A 43 20.09 9.28 -11.15
N CYS A 44 19.20 8.82 -12.04
CA CYS A 44 19.58 8.32 -13.36
C CYS A 44 20.13 9.44 -14.27
N ASP A 45 19.62 10.67 -14.13
CA ASP A 45 20.11 11.85 -14.86
C ASP A 45 21.46 12.34 -14.31
N TYR A 46 21.65 12.30 -12.99
CA TYR A 46 22.91 12.66 -12.34
C TYR A 46 24.06 11.71 -12.71
N ASP A 47 23.82 10.39 -12.70
CA ASP A 47 24.82 9.40 -13.07
C ASP A 47 24.18 8.18 -13.74
N ALA A 48 24.43 8.04 -15.04
CA ALA A 48 23.89 6.97 -15.86
C ALA A 48 24.27 5.56 -15.36
N SER A 49 25.34 5.41 -14.58
CA SER A 49 25.76 4.12 -14.01
C SER A 49 24.93 3.70 -12.80
N ILE A 50 24.23 4.63 -12.13
CA ILE A 50 23.34 4.32 -11.00
C ILE A 50 22.07 3.64 -11.50
N CYS A 51 21.57 4.05 -12.67
CA CYS A 51 20.31 3.55 -13.23
C CYS A 51 20.28 2.02 -13.43
N PRO A 52 21.23 1.39 -14.14
CA PRO A 52 21.27 -0.06 -14.29
C PRO A 52 21.58 -0.76 -12.96
N TYR A 53 22.37 -0.14 -12.09
CA TYR A 53 22.66 -0.67 -10.75
C TYR A 53 21.41 -0.78 -9.87
N MET A 54 20.52 0.22 -9.94
CA MET A 54 19.21 0.24 -9.28
C MET A 54 18.22 -0.73 -9.88
N MET A 55 18.01 -0.64 -11.19
CA MET A 55 16.81 -1.17 -11.84
C MET A 55 17.00 -2.57 -12.41
N ALA A 56 18.23 -2.93 -12.78
CA ALA A 56 18.52 -4.18 -13.46
C ALA A 56 19.47 -5.09 -12.68
N ASP A 57 20.42 -4.54 -11.92
CA ASP A 57 21.51 -5.31 -11.32
C ASP A 57 21.31 -5.54 -9.81
N GLN A 58 22.32 -5.27 -8.96
CA GLN A 58 22.35 -5.72 -7.56
C GLN A 58 21.19 -5.22 -6.69
N LEU A 59 20.65 -4.03 -6.97
CA LEU A 59 19.53 -3.47 -6.21
C LEU A 59 18.16 -3.80 -6.81
N SER A 60 18.09 -4.43 -7.99
CA SER A 60 16.81 -4.73 -8.65
C SER A 60 15.85 -5.52 -7.76
N MET A 61 16.36 -6.56 -7.08
CA MET A 61 15.56 -7.36 -6.14
C MET A 61 15.03 -6.54 -4.95
N PHE A 62 15.73 -5.49 -4.51
CA PHE A 62 15.21 -4.59 -3.49
C PHE A 62 14.00 -3.81 -4.01
N PHE A 63 14.03 -3.32 -5.25
CA PHE A 63 12.88 -2.64 -5.87
C PHE A 63 11.70 -3.59 -6.10
N GLU A 64 11.96 -4.84 -6.50
CA GLU A 64 10.90 -5.85 -6.63
C GLU A 64 10.23 -6.13 -5.28
N MET A 65 11.02 -6.35 -4.23
CA MET A 65 10.48 -6.55 -2.88
C MET A 65 9.77 -5.32 -2.35
N GLN A 66 10.23 -4.12 -2.70
CA GLN A 66 9.58 -2.88 -2.31
C GLN A 66 8.17 -2.83 -2.87
N GLY A 67 8.00 -3.04 -4.16
CA GLY A 67 6.67 -2.96 -4.74
C GLY A 67 5.78 -4.15 -4.38
N ALA A 68 6.35 -5.34 -4.12
CA ALA A 68 5.62 -6.44 -3.48
C ALA A 68 5.07 -6.02 -2.10
N MET A 69 5.87 -5.31 -1.31
CA MET A 69 5.42 -4.82 -0.01
C MET A 69 4.39 -3.70 -0.10
N VAL A 70 4.57 -2.76 -1.04
CA VAL A 70 3.57 -1.74 -1.33
C VAL A 70 2.25 -2.37 -1.77
N GLY A 71 2.30 -3.38 -2.64
CA GLY A 71 1.10 -4.09 -3.07
C GLY A 71 0.43 -4.90 -1.95
N LEU A 72 1.20 -5.46 -1.00
CA LEU A 72 0.67 -6.06 0.22
C LEU A 72 0.01 -5.04 1.15
N ILE A 73 0.58 -3.83 1.26
CA ILE A 73 -0.03 -2.72 1.99
C ILE A 73 -1.37 -2.35 1.35
N PHE A 74 -1.41 -2.16 0.03
CA PHE A 74 -2.66 -1.89 -0.69
C PHE A 74 -3.68 -3.02 -0.50
N LEU A 75 -3.27 -4.28 -0.57
CA LEU A 75 -4.14 -5.43 -0.31
C LEU A 75 -4.74 -5.39 1.09
N ALA A 76 -3.90 -5.20 2.12
CA ALA A 76 -4.33 -5.13 3.51
C ALA A 76 -5.23 -3.90 3.78
N SER A 77 -4.93 -2.75 3.18
CA SER A 77 -5.76 -1.55 3.29
C SER A 77 -7.13 -1.73 2.63
N ASN A 78 -7.18 -2.35 1.45
CA ASN A 78 -8.46 -2.70 0.81
C ASN A 78 -9.25 -3.71 1.67
N TYR A 79 -8.56 -4.68 2.27
CA TYR A 79 -9.14 -5.65 3.20
C TYR A 79 -9.71 -4.98 4.46
N TYR A 80 -8.99 -4.02 5.01
CA TYR A 80 -9.47 -3.21 6.13
C TYR A 80 -10.73 -2.41 5.75
N ILE A 81 -10.74 -1.76 4.59
CA ILE A 81 -11.93 -1.02 4.09
C ILE A 81 -13.11 -1.97 3.96
N TRP A 82 -12.91 -3.17 3.41
CA TRP A 82 -13.97 -4.18 3.29
C TRP A 82 -14.52 -4.63 4.65
N LEU A 83 -13.65 -4.91 5.63
CA LEU A 83 -14.08 -5.21 6.99
C LEU A 83 -14.84 -4.05 7.62
N SER A 84 -14.37 -2.81 7.40
CA SER A 84 -15.05 -1.61 7.87
C SER A 84 -16.43 -1.44 7.22
N MET A 85 -16.64 -1.82 5.96
CA MET A 85 -17.95 -1.73 5.31
C MET A 85 -19.00 -2.65 5.94
N LYS A 86 -18.60 -3.76 6.55
CA LYS A 86 -19.53 -4.69 7.21
C LYS A 86 -20.23 -4.05 8.43
N ARG A 87 -19.65 -3.00 9.03
CA ARG A 87 -20.23 -2.29 10.18
C ARG A 87 -21.21 -1.18 9.78
N ILE A 88 -21.41 -0.95 8.48
CA ILE A 88 -22.31 0.08 7.95
C ILE A 88 -23.67 -0.55 7.67
N GLU A 89 -24.71 -0.10 8.37
CA GLU A 89 -26.08 -0.53 8.12
C GLU A 89 -26.58 0.01 6.78
N GLY A 90 -27.24 -0.82 5.97
CA GLY A 90 -27.74 -0.42 4.65
C GLY A 90 -26.72 -0.52 3.51
N VAL A 91 -25.51 -1.02 3.75
CA VAL A 91 -24.46 -1.22 2.72
C VAL A 91 -24.92 -2.11 1.55
N GLU A 92 -25.90 -2.99 1.78
CA GLU A 92 -26.47 -3.88 0.75
C GLU A 92 -27.23 -3.14 -0.36
N ARG A 93 -27.68 -1.90 -0.07
CA ARG A 93 -28.35 -1.02 -1.03
C ARG A 93 -27.37 -0.32 -1.97
N VAL A 94 -26.08 -0.30 -1.63
CA VAL A 94 -25.04 0.34 -2.43
C VAL A 94 -24.76 -0.51 -3.66
N ARG A 95 -25.11 0.04 -4.83
CA ARG A 95 -24.83 -0.55 -6.13
C ARG A 95 -23.94 0.34 -7.00
N MET A 96 -23.08 -0.30 -7.78
CA MET A 96 -22.21 0.33 -8.79
C MET A 96 -22.68 -0.03 -10.20
N SER A 97 -22.30 0.76 -11.19
CA SER A 97 -22.54 0.40 -12.59
C SER A 97 -21.65 -0.79 -12.99
N ALA A 98 -22.20 -1.75 -13.73
CA ALA A 98 -21.45 -2.88 -14.28
C ALA A 98 -20.34 -2.42 -15.23
N LEU A 99 -20.56 -1.31 -15.93
CA LEU A 99 -19.57 -0.69 -16.80
C LEU A 99 -18.32 -0.26 -16.03
N THR A 100 -18.48 0.22 -14.79
CA THR A 100 -17.34 0.56 -13.93
C THR A 100 -16.48 -0.66 -13.63
N LEU A 101 -17.11 -1.83 -13.42
CA LEU A 101 -16.40 -3.09 -13.21
C LEU A 101 -15.64 -3.54 -14.47
N LEU A 102 -16.28 -3.45 -15.64
CA LEU A 102 -15.67 -3.80 -16.92
C LEU A 102 -14.46 -2.92 -17.21
N VAL A 103 -14.60 -1.61 -17.03
CA VAL A 103 -13.50 -0.66 -17.21
C VAL A 103 -12.39 -0.92 -16.20
N MET A 104 -12.73 -1.19 -14.93
CA MET A 104 -11.75 -1.56 -13.92
C MET A 104 -10.91 -2.75 -14.36
N VAL A 105 -11.53 -3.83 -14.86
CA VAL A 105 -10.82 -5.02 -15.34
C VAL A 105 -10.06 -4.76 -16.64
N ALA A 106 -10.56 -3.92 -17.54
CA ALA A 106 -9.93 -3.63 -18.82
C ALA A 106 -8.71 -2.68 -18.72
N ILE A 107 -8.74 -1.75 -17.75
CA ILE A 107 -7.70 -0.73 -17.54
C ILE A 107 -6.28 -1.31 -17.52
N PRO A 108 -5.97 -2.34 -16.70
CA PRO A 108 -4.62 -2.88 -16.63
C PRO A 108 -4.11 -3.37 -17.99
N PHE A 109 -4.93 -4.07 -18.76
CA PHE A 109 -4.51 -4.62 -20.06
C PHE A 109 -4.26 -3.52 -21.09
N VAL A 110 -5.16 -2.52 -21.15
CA VAL A 110 -5.01 -1.39 -22.06
C VAL A 110 -3.80 -0.55 -21.65
N MET A 111 -3.59 -0.31 -20.36
CA MET A 111 -2.46 0.48 -19.87
C MET A 111 -1.11 -0.22 -20.10
N THR A 112 -1.05 -1.55 -19.93
CA THR A 112 0.15 -2.31 -20.30
C THR A 112 0.47 -2.09 -21.78
N TYR A 113 -0.52 -2.24 -22.67
CA TYR A 113 -0.34 -2.03 -24.10
C TYR A 113 0.07 -0.57 -24.43
N VAL A 114 -0.63 0.41 -23.87
CA VAL A 114 -0.31 1.83 -24.08
C VAL A 114 1.11 2.14 -23.62
N TRP A 115 1.56 1.63 -22.48
CA TRP A 115 2.92 1.88 -21.99
C TRP A 115 4.01 1.08 -22.69
N THR A 116 3.67 0.00 -23.39
CA THR A 116 4.60 -0.65 -24.32
C THR A 116 4.80 0.15 -25.61
N VAL A 117 3.78 0.86 -26.08
CA VAL A 117 3.85 1.66 -27.32
C VAL A 117 4.37 3.07 -27.05
N PHE A 118 3.92 3.67 -25.93
CA PHE A 118 4.23 5.02 -25.47
C PHE A 118 4.84 4.96 -24.07
N PRO A 119 6.17 4.81 -23.94
CA PRO A 119 6.83 4.75 -22.65
C PRO A 119 6.72 6.08 -21.89
N VAL A 120 6.54 5.99 -20.57
CA VAL A 120 6.56 7.15 -19.66
C VAL A 120 7.96 7.78 -19.71
N PRO A 121 8.12 9.12 -19.83
CA PRO A 121 7.15 10.17 -19.50
C PRO A 121 6.39 10.81 -20.68
N ASP A 122 6.19 10.12 -21.81
CA ASP A 122 5.42 10.67 -22.94
C ASP A 122 4.04 11.19 -22.47
N PRO A 123 3.67 12.46 -22.72
CA PRO A 123 2.36 13.00 -22.34
C PRO A 123 1.18 12.17 -22.84
N VAL A 124 1.31 11.52 -24.00
CA VAL A 124 0.29 10.64 -24.59
C VAL A 124 0.04 9.43 -23.68
N SER A 125 1.08 8.91 -23.02
CA SER A 125 0.99 7.76 -22.11
C SER A 125 0.08 8.03 -20.90
N LEU A 126 -0.04 9.29 -20.47
CA LEU A 126 -0.92 9.72 -19.37
C LEU A 126 -2.27 10.25 -19.90
N ALA A 127 -2.31 10.79 -21.11
CA ALA A 127 -3.52 11.33 -21.70
C ALA A 127 -4.63 10.28 -21.88
N VAL A 128 -4.27 9.01 -22.12
CA VAL A 128 -5.22 7.89 -22.27
C VAL A 128 -5.92 7.53 -20.94
N LEU A 129 -5.33 7.83 -19.80
CA LEU A 129 -5.90 7.50 -18.48
C LEU A 129 -7.19 8.28 -18.19
N ILE A 130 -7.22 9.57 -18.51
CA ILE A 130 -8.35 10.46 -18.23
C ILE A 130 -9.65 9.98 -18.90
N PRO A 131 -9.70 9.75 -20.23
CA PRO A 131 -10.91 9.26 -20.87
C PRO A 131 -11.30 7.86 -20.39
N MET A 132 -10.34 6.99 -20.05
CA MET A 132 -10.65 5.66 -19.53
C MET A 132 -11.30 5.68 -18.14
N VAL A 133 -10.79 6.50 -17.23
CA VAL A 133 -11.38 6.65 -15.89
C VAL A 133 -12.77 7.30 -15.97
N LEU A 134 -13.00 8.20 -16.93
CA LEU A 134 -14.29 8.86 -17.14
C LEU A 134 -15.26 8.03 -18.01
N ALA A 135 -14.78 7.04 -18.74
CA ALA A 135 -15.59 6.19 -19.63
C ALA A 135 -16.82 5.57 -18.94
N PRO A 136 -16.75 5.07 -17.68
CA PRO A 136 -17.92 4.57 -16.97
C PRO A 136 -19.05 5.59 -16.82
N TRP A 137 -18.72 6.86 -16.66
CA TRP A 137 -19.70 7.94 -16.50
C TRP A 137 -20.23 8.43 -17.84
N ILE A 138 -19.35 8.58 -18.83
CA ILE A 138 -19.68 9.06 -20.17
C ILE A 138 -20.52 8.00 -20.92
N LEU A 139 -20.02 6.77 -21.04
CA LEU A 139 -20.73 5.69 -21.75
C LEU A 139 -22.00 5.27 -21.02
N GLY A 140 -22.03 5.35 -19.68
CA GLY A 140 -23.24 5.12 -18.89
C GLY A 140 -24.37 6.12 -19.17
N LYS A 141 -24.03 7.35 -19.59
CA LYS A 141 -25.00 8.37 -20.02
C LYS A 141 -25.40 8.22 -21.49
N ILE A 142 -24.45 7.87 -22.36
CA ILE A 142 -24.66 7.74 -23.80
C ILE A 142 -25.44 6.47 -24.16
N ILE A 143 -25.25 5.37 -23.40
CA ILE A 143 -25.88 4.07 -23.65
C ILE A 143 -26.72 3.67 -22.42
N PRO A 144 -27.99 4.12 -22.33
CA PRO A 144 -28.88 3.87 -21.20
C PRO A 144 -29.07 2.39 -20.81
N PRO A 145 -29.17 1.41 -21.73
CA PRO A 145 -29.34 0.01 -21.34
C PRO A 145 -28.10 -0.56 -20.63
N LEU A 146 -26.89 -0.14 -21.02
CA LEU A 146 -25.64 -0.55 -20.37
C LEU A 146 -25.47 0.09 -18.99
N GLY A 147 -25.86 1.37 -18.86
CA GLY A 147 -25.78 2.12 -17.60
C GLY A 147 -26.77 1.65 -16.52
N ARG A 148 -27.85 0.96 -16.90
CA ARG A 148 -28.85 0.41 -15.97
C ARG A 148 -28.43 -0.92 -15.32
N ILE A 149 -27.43 -1.61 -15.88
CA ILE A 149 -26.93 -2.85 -15.28
C ILE A 149 -26.09 -2.48 -14.06
N THR A 150 -26.62 -2.78 -12.88
CA THR A 150 -25.95 -2.49 -11.61
C THR A 150 -25.40 -3.76 -10.96
N VAL A 151 -24.21 -3.67 -10.39
CA VAL A 151 -23.54 -4.74 -9.64
C VAL A 151 -23.53 -4.40 -8.15
N SER A 152 -23.66 -5.41 -7.30
CA SER A 152 -23.53 -5.26 -5.85
C SER A 152 -22.13 -4.78 -5.46
N SER A 153 -22.04 -3.91 -4.44
CA SER A 153 -20.78 -3.47 -3.84
C SER A 153 -19.87 -4.64 -3.45
N ARG A 154 -20.44 -5.75 -2.93
CA ARG A 154 -19.67 -6.96 -2.56
C ARG A 154 -18.95 -7.59 -3.74
N THR A 155 -19.60 -7.68 -4.89
CA THR A 155 -18.98 -8.25 -6.11
C THR A 155 -17.87 -7.34 -6.62
N CYS A 156 -18.09 -6.02 -6.63
CA CYS A 156 -17.08 -5.05 -7.05
C CYS A 156 -15.81 -5.16 -6.18
N ILE A 157 -15.97 -5.25 -4.87
CA ILE A 157 -14.84 -5.40 -3.93
C ILE A 157 -14.12 -6.73 -4.16
N LYS A 158 -14.83 -7.84 -4.35
CA LYS A 158 -14.22 -9.16 -4.61
C LYS A 158 -13.39 -9.17 -5.90
N VAL A 159 -13.91 -8.56 -6.97
CA VAL A 159 -13.16 -8.42 -8.22
C VAL A 159 -11.95 -7.51 -8.03
N GLY A 160 -12.11 -6.41 -7.29
CA GLY A 160 -10.99 -5.54 -6.91
C GLY A 160 -9.90 -6.29 -6.15
N PHE A 161 -10.27 -7.15 -5.19
CA PHE A 161 -9.30 -8.00 -4.48
C PHE A 161 -8.55 -8.92 -5.43
N LEU A 162 -9.26 -9.62 -6.31
CA LEU A 162 -8.62 -10.50 -7.29
C LEU A 162 -7.63 -9.72 -8.16
N MET A 163 -8.01 -8.53 -8.62
CA MET A 163 -7.14 -7.67 -9.41
C MET A 163 -5.90 -7.21 -8.63
N VAL A 164 -6.05 -6.85 -7.36
CA VAL A 164 -4.92 -6.49 -6.49
C VAL A 164 -3.98 -7.68 -6.31
N VAL A 165 -4.50 -8.89 -6.12
CA VAL A 165 -3.69 -10.12 -6.01
C VAL A 165 -2.95 -10.40 -7.32
N VAL A 166 -3.63 -10.31 -8.46
CA VAL A 166 -3.01 -10.49 -9.78
C VAL A 166 -1.95 -9.42 -10.05
N GLY A 167 -2.24 -8.15 -9.74
CA GLY A 167 -1.28 -7.05 -9.86
C GLY A 167 -0.04 -7.25 -8.99
N ASN A 168 -0.21 -7.71 -7.75
CA ASN A 168 0.90 -8.10 -6.88
C ASN A 168 1.74 -9.23 -7.49
N ALA A 169 1.10 -10.25 -8.06
CA ALA A 169 1.81 -11.36 -8.70
C ALA A 169 2.63 -10.90 -9.92
N ILE A 170 2.06 -10.00 -10.74
CA ILE A 170 2.79 -9.38 -11.87
C ILE A 170 4.00 -8.60 -11.34
N TRP A 171 3.84 -7.84 -10.25
CA TRP A 171 4.95 -7.11 -9.65
C TRP A 171 6.06 -8.03 -9.16
N MET A 172 5.70 -9.15 -8.52
CA MET A 172 6.66 -10.13 -8.00
C MET A 172 7.37 -10.96 -9.08
N THR A 173 7.19 -10.64 -10.35
CA THR A 173 7.79 -11.37 -11.48
C THR A 173 9.08 -10.68 -11.91
N PRO A 174 10.27 -11.11 -11.43
CA PRO A 174 11.55 -10.52 -11.82
C PRO A 174 11.95 -10.96 -13.22
N HIS A 175 12.81 -10.20 -13.89
CA HIS A 175 13.36 -10.58 -15.20
C HIS A 175 14.17 -11.89 -15.12
N GLY A 176 14.94 -12.06 -14.05
CA GLY A 176 15.65 -13.29 -13.72
C GLY A 176 15.92 -13.37 -12.23
N PHE A 177 16.01 -14.59 -11.70
CA PHE A 177 16.28 -14.84 -10.29
C PHE A 177 17.78 -14.88 -10.02
N VAL A 178 18.45 -13.74 -10.19
CA VAL A 178 19.91 -13.60 -10.03
C VAL A 178 20.29 -12.46 -9.10
N ALA A 179 21.38 -12.65 -8.35
CA ALA A 179 21.92 -11.63 -7.46
C ALA A 179 22.60 -10.47 -8.22
N THR A 180 23.07 -10.74 -9.44
CA THR A 180 23.62 -9.76 -10.37
C THR A 180 23.37 -10.26 -11.79
N GLN A 181 23.20 -9.34 -12.74
CA GLN A 181 23.01 -9.67 -14.16
C GLN A 181 24.23 -10.37 -14.76
N ALA A 182 25.41 -10.23 -14.16
CA ALA A 182 26.60 -10.98 -14.58
C ALA A 182 26.47 -12.50 -14.40
N LEU A 183 25.53 -12.96 -13.57
CA LEU A 183 25.24 -14.38 -13.33
C LEU A 183 23.99 -14.87 -14.08
N ALA A 184 23.38 -14.03 -14.93
CA ALA A 184 22.21 -14.39 -15.71
C ALA A 184 22.54 -15.52 -16.69
N THR A 185 21.74 -16.59 -16.63
CA THR A 185 21.77 -17.69 -17.61
C THR A 185 20.35 -17.93 -18.09
N GLU A 186 20.19 -18.49 -19.28
CA GLU A 186 18.87 -18.76 -19.89
C GLU A 186 17.92 -19.56 -18.96
N HIS A 187 18.48 -20.38 -18.07
CA HIS A 187 17.72 -21.19 -17.10
C HIS A 187 17.27 -20.42 -15.85
N LEU A 188 17.87 -19.25 -15.58
CA LEU A 188 17.57 -18.40 -14.42
C LEU A 188 16.65 -17.22 -14.79
N GLU A 189 16.39 -17.03 -16.07
CA GLU A 189 15.46 -16.03 -16.61
C GLU A 189 14.07 -16.62 -16.84
N LEU A 190 13.07 -15.74 -16.96
CA LEU A 190 11.73 -16.16 -17.33
C LEU A 190 11.70 -16.69 -18.77
N PRO A 191 10.84 -17.69 -19.07
CA PRO A 191 10.57 -18.08 -20.45
C PRO A 191 10.20 -16.89 -21.32
N SER A 192 10.65 -16.87 -22.58
CA SER A 192 10.46 -15.75 -23.52
C SER A 192 9.00 -15.29 -23.63
N ASP A 193 8.05 -16.22 -23.59
CA ASP A 193 6.61 -15.94 -23.66
C ASP A 193 6.07 -15.15 -22.46
N TRP A 194 6.74 -15.23 -21.30
CA TRP A 194 6.35 -14.56 -20.04
C TRP A 194 7.25 -13.37 -19.71
N GLY A 195 8.32 -13.16 -20.46
CA GLY A 195 9.28 -12.06 -20.24
C GLY A 195 8.63 -10.67 -20.24
N PHE A 196 7.51 -10.50 -20.95
CA PHE A 196 6.78 -9.23 -20.97
C PHE A 196 6.25 -8.79 -19.59
N LEU A 197 6.02 -9.74 -18.68
CA LEU A 197 5.53 -9.45 -17.32
C LEU A 197 6.60 -8.81 -16.43
N ALA A 198 7.88 -9.10 -16.71
CA ALA A 198 9.00 -8.51 -15.99
C ALA A 198 9.33 -7.07 -16.44
N LEU A 199 8.76 -6.62 -17.56
CA LEU A 199 9.02 -5.31 -18.13
C LEU A 199 8.33 -4.19 -17.32
N MET A 200 8.93 -3.00 -17.36
CA MET A 200 8.39 -1.81 -16.68
C MET A 200 6.93 -1.47 -17.04
N PRO A 201 6.44 -1.60 -18.30
CA PRO A 201 5.03 -1.36 -18.61
C PRO A 201 4.06 -2.23 -17.81
N ALA A 202 4.37 -3.53 -17.63
CA ALA A 202 3.52 -4.46 -16.87
C ALA A 202 3.53 -4.12 -15.37
N LYS A 203 4.70 -3.79 -14.82
CA LYS A 203 4.84 -3.33 -13.42
C LYS A 203 4.09 -2.01 -13.18
N ASN A 204 4.24 -1.04 -14.06
CA ASN A 204 3.52 0.23 -13.97
C ASN A 204 2.00 0.00 -13.99
N SER A 205 1.54 -0.90 -14.86
CA SER A 205 0.13 -1.30 -14.95
C SER A 205 -0.37 -1.94 -13.65
N ALA A 206 0.42 -2.81 -13.05
CA ALA A 206 0.13 -3.37 -11.73
C ALA A 206 0.03 -2.28 -10.65
N ALA A 207 1.01 -1.36 -10.54
CA ALA A 207 0.93 -0.24 -9.59
C ALA A 207 -0.31 0.62 -9.79
N PHE A 208 -0.62 0.98 -11.04
CA PHE A 208 -1.81 1.75 -11.35
C PHE A 208 -3.08 1.01 -10.93
N THR A 209 -3.14 -0.30 -11.18
CA THR A 209 -4.26 -1.14 -10.77
C THR A 209 -4.47 -1.14 -9.26
N LEU A 210 -3.40 -1.25 -8.48
CA LEU A 210 -3.45 -1.20 -7.01
C LEU A 210 -4.06 0.12 -6.53
N VAL A 211 -3.56 1.24 -7.05
CA VAL A 211 -4.07 2.59 -6.73
C VAL A 211 -5.52 2.75 -7.15
N PHE A 212 -5.85 2.36 -8.38
CA PHE A 212 -7.17 2.52 -8.95
C PHE A 212 -8.24 1.73 -8.19
N VAL A 213 -7.97 0.46 -7.86
CA VAL A 213 -8.87 -0.37 -7.04
C VAL A 213 -9.08 0.26 -5.66
N THR A 214 -8.02 0.78 -5.04
CA THR A 214 -8.13 1.48 -3.76
C THR A 214 -9.00 2.72 -3.84
N VAL A 215 -8.82 3.54 -4.87
CA VAL A 215 -9.67 4.72 -5.11
C VAL A 215 -11.14 4.31 -5.30
N VAL A 216 -11.41 3.28 -6.11
CA VAL A 216 -12.77 2.77 -6.32
C VAL A 216 -13.37 2.26 -5.00
N ASN A 217 -12.61 1.55 -4.18
CA ASN A 217 -13.06 1.08 -2.87
C ASN A 217 -13.37 2.25 -1.92
N TYR A 218 -12.58 3.33 -1.95
CA TYR A 218 -12.91 4.54 -1.19
C TYR A 218 -14.17 5.25 -1.68
N ILE A 219 -14.40 5.30 -3.00
CA ILE A 219 -15.64 5.86 -3.56
C ILE A 219 -16.85 5.03 -3.11
N LEU A 220 -16.74 3.71 -3.17
CA LEU A 220 -17.75 2.78 -2.66
C LEU A 220 -18.02 2.96 -1.18
N TYR A 221 -16.96 3.09 -0.39
CA TYR A 221 -17.03 3.32 1.04
C TYR A 221 -17.74 4.63 1.38
N ASN A 222 -17.36 5.74 0.73
CA ASN A 222 -17.98 7.05 0.91
C ASN A 222 -19.47 7.01 0.52
N ARG A 223 -19.81 6.27 -0.54
CA ARG A 223 -21.22 6.04 -0.91
C ARG A 223 -21.97 5.24 0.15
N ALA A 224 -21.34 4.24 0.76
CA ALA A 224 -21.94 3.48 1.84
C ALA A 224 -22.22 4.34 3.08
N ILE A 225 -21.27 5.21 3.48
CA ILE A 225 -21.47 6.15 4.58
C ILE A 225 -22.61 7.15 4.29
N ARG A 226 -22.76 7.60 3.04
CA ARG A 226 -23.84 8.53 2.68
C ARG A 226 -25.24 7.90 2.67
N GLN A 227 -25.33 6.59 2.46
CA GLN A 227 -26.60 5.86 2.32
C GLN A 227 -26.99 5.08 3.57
N GLY A 228 -26.08 4.97 4.55
CA GLY A 228 -26.20 4.11 5.71
C GLY A 228 -25.66 4.76 6.98
N THR A 229 -25.80 4.06 8.10
CA THR A 229 -25.33 4.47 9.43
C THR A 229 -24.15 3.61 9.84
N ILE A 230 -23.05 4.24 10.23
CA ILE A 230 -21.86 3.53 10.73
C ILE A 230 -22.06 3.18 12.21
N VAL A 231 -21.95 1.90 12.54
CA VAL A 231 -22.03 1.44 13.94
C VAL A 231 -20.61 1.27 14.47
N TRP A 232 -20.14 2.27 15.22
CA TRP A 232 -18.80 2.27 15.82
C TRP A 232 -18.69 1.22 16.94
N GLY A 233 -17.51 0.62 17.09
CA GLY A 233 -17.23 -0.37 18.14
C GLY A 233 -17.73 -1.79 17.81
N LYS A 234 -18.32 -2.00 16.63
CA LYS A 234 -18.71 -3.31 16.09
C LYS A 234 -17.85 -3.73 14.88
N ILE A 235 -16.61 -3.25 14.80
CA ILE A 235 -15.68 -3.69 13.76
C ILE A 235 -15.24 -5.14 14.03
N ASP A 236 -15.07 -5.90 12.95
CA ASP A 236 -14.57 -7.27 12.98
C ASP A 236 -13.20 -7.36 13.68
N PHE A 237 -13.00 -8.38 14.51
CA PHE A 237 -11.75 -8.58 15.25
C PHE A 237 -10.52 -8.70 14.33
N ALA A 238 -10.69 -9.28 13.13
CA ALA A 238 -9.63 -9.40 12.14
C ALA A 238 -9.03 -8.03 11.76
N SER A 239 -9.81 -6.95 11.84
CA SER A 239 -9.36 -5.60 11.48
C SER A 239 -8.15 -5.12 12.30
N GLN A 240 -8.03 -5.56 13.55
CA GLN A 240 -6.94 -5.16 14.44
C GLN A 240 -5.60 -5.75 13.99
N PHE A 241 -5.60 -7.02 13.58
CA PHE A 241 -4.41 -7.65 13.01
C PHE A 241 -4.01 -7.00 11.69
N VAL A 242 -5.00 -6.60 10.88
CA VAL A 242 -4.75 -5.91 9.61
C VAL A 242 -4.08 -4.55 9.86
N LEU A 243 -4.51 -3.79 10.86
CA LEU A 243 -3.85 -2.53 11.23
C LEU A 243 -2.42 -2.74 11.73
N ILE A 244 -2.18 -3.77 12.55
CA ILE A 244 -0.84 -4.12 13.03
C ILE A 244 0.05 -4.54 11.85
N PHE A 245 -0.47 -5.36 10.95
CA PHE A 245 0.22 -5.79 9.73
C PHE A 245 0.55 -4.59 8.83
N LEU A 246 -0.40 -3.68 8.61
CA LEU A 246 -0.18 -2.47 7.82
C LEU A 246 0.94 -1.61 8.40
N ALA A 247 0.95 -1.39 9.70
CA ALA A 247 2.03 -0.66 10.36
C ALA A 247 3.38 -1.39 10.20
N PHE A 248 3.40 -2.72 10.30
CA PHE A 248 4.62 -3.51 10.16
C PHE A 248 5.15 -3.42 8.74
N SER A 249 4.29 -3.67 7.74
CA SER A 249 4.65 -3.58 6.34
C SER A 249 5.09 -2.19 5.94
N ALA A 250 4.46 -1.13 6.45
CA ALA A 250 4.87 0.24 6.20
C ALA A 250 6.27 0.52 6.74
N ILE A 251 6.56 0.16 7.99
CA ILE A 251 7.90 0.35 8.59
C ILE A 251 8.94 -0.48 7.85
N TRP A 252 8.63 -1.73 7.51
CA TRP A 252 9.51 -2.61 6.77
C TRP A 252 9.83 -2.04 5.36
N THR A 253 8.81 -1.53 4.66
CA THR A 253 8.97 -0.87 3.35
C THR A 253 9.85 0.38 3.45
N MET A 254 9.70 1.18 4.51
CA MET A 254 10.55 2.35 4.74
C MET A 254 11.99 1.95 5.09
N GLY A 255 12.18 0.89 5.86
CA GLY A 255 13.50 0.31 6.14
C GLY A 255 14.20 -0.13 4.85
N LEU A 256 13.47 -0.81 3.97
CA LEU A 256 13.97 -1.23 2.66
C LEU A 256 14.42 -0.04 1.79
N MET A 257 13.62 1.03 1.74
CA MET A 257 14.01 2.25 1.00
C MET A 257 15.19 2.99 1.63
N GLY A 258 15.29 2.99 2.95
CA GLY A 258 16.46 3.48 3.66
C GLY A 258 17.71 2.69 3.28
N SER A 259 17.60 1.36 3.19
CA SER A 259 18.68 0.50 2.70
C SER A 259 19.06 0.82 1.28
N VAL A 260 18.11 0.87 0.34
CA VAL A 260 18.38 1.25 -1.07
C VAL A 260 19.14 2.58 -1.12
N ARG A 261 18.62 3.63 -0.48
CA ARG A 261 19.28 4.96 -0.46
C ARG A 261 20.71 4.91 0.08
N SER A 262 20.97 4.07 1.08
CA SER A 262 22.31 3.88 1.61
C SER A 262 23.22 3.17 0.61
N LEU A 263 22.72 2.11 -0.03
CA LEU A 263 23.46 1.25 -0.95
C LEU A 263 23.74 1.89 -2.31
N LEU A 264 22.97 2.92 -2.71
CA LEU A 264 23.29 3.74 -3.88
C LEU A 264 24.66 4.40 -3.81
N ARG A 265 25.21 4.56 -2.60
CA ARG A 265 26.55 5.08 -2.43
C ARG A 265 27.64 4.09 -2.86
N LYS A 266 27.29 2.84 -3.20
CA LYS A 266 28.21 1.79 -3.62
C LYS A 266 29.33 1.64 -2.58
N TYR A 267 30.59 1.75 -3.02
CA TYR A 267 31.79 1.67 -2.18
C TYR A 267 32.24 3.03 -1.64
N PHE A 268 31.30 3.96 -1.40
CA PHE A 268 31.60 5.30 -0.89
C PHE A 268 30.84 5.57 0.41
N HIS A 269 31.51 6.23 1.36
CA HIS A 269 30.80 6.85 2.49
C HIS A 269 29.99 8.06 2.04
N THR A 270 30.58 8.86 1.14
CA THR A 270 29.98 10.02 0.48
C THR A 270 30.23 9.89 -1.02
N TYR A 271 29.15 9.82 -1.81
CA TYR A 271 29.20 9.46 -3.23
C TYR A 271 30.23 10.30 -3.99
N ASN A 272 31.14 9.64 -4.72
CA ASN A 272 32.26 10.23 -5.48
C ASN A 272 33.27 11.08 -4.70
N LEU A 273 33.18 11.19 -3.38
CA LEU A 273 34.08 12.02 -2.57
C LEU A 273 34.99 11.19 -1.65
N MET A 274 34.44 10.18 -0.97
CA MET A 274 35.19 9.38 0.01
C MET A 274 34.98 7.88 -0.24
N PRO A 275 35.91 7.22 -0.96
CA PRO A 275 35.85 5.77 -1.17
C PRO A 275 36.14 5.01 0.12
N ASP A 276 35.39 3.93 0.33
CA ASP A 276 35.53 3.01 1.45
C ASP A 276 36.22 1.72 0.97
N PHE A 277 37.45 1.51 1.45
CA PHE A 277 38.29 0.35 1.14
C PHE A 277 38.25 -0.72 2.25
N THR A 278 37.37 -0.59 3.24
CA THR A 278 37.23 -1.60 4.28
C THR A 278 36.64 -2.89 3.70
N ALA A 279 36.94 -4.03 4.34
CA ALA A 279 36.40 -5.32 3.94
C ALA A 279 34.86 -5.40 4.04
N GLU A 280 34.26 -4.51 4.83
CA GLU A 280 32.81 -4.41 5.04
C GLU A 280 32.12 -3.52 3.99
N SER A 281 32.88 -2.93 3.05
CA SER A 281 32.37 -2.13 1.93
C SER A 281 31.83 -3.05 0.83
N PHE A 282 30.61 -3.55 1.01
CA PHE A 282 29.93 -4.37 0.01
C PHE A 282 28.43 -4.08 -0.06
N THR A 283 27.81 -4.47 -1.18
CA THR A 283 26.35 -4.43 -1.32
C THR A 283 25.78 -5.74 -0.79
N PRO A 284 25.03 -5.72 0.33
CA PRO A 284 24.48 -6.93 0.90
C PRO A 284 23.37 -7.49 0.02
N THR A 285 23.15 -8.80 0.12
CA THR A 285 22.01 -9.44 -0.51
C THR A 285 20.71 -8.94 0.12
N LEU A 286 19.62 -9.01 -0.64
CA LEU A 286 18.27 -8.72 -0.14
C LEU A 286 17.95 -9.52 1.14
N ALA A 287 18.33 -10.80 1.20
CA ALA A 287 18.07 -11.65 2.36
C ALA A 287 18.80 -11.12 3.62
N TYR A 288 20.07 -10.71 3.48
CA TYR A 288 20.83 -10.12 4.57
C TYR A 288 20.18 -8.82 5.08
N ALA A 289 19.84 -7.92 4.16
CA ALA A 289 19.17 -6.66 4.51
C ALA A 289 17.79 -6.90 5.14
N ALA A 290 17.01 -7.85 4.61
CA ALA A 290 15.69 -8.21 5.12
C ALA A 290 15.72 -8.67 6.59
N TRP A 291 16.73 -9.46 6.99
CA TRP A 291 16.90 -9.86 8.38
C TRP A 291 17.12 -8.65 9.30
N TRP A 292 17.99 -7.73 8.91
CA TRP A 292 18.26 -6.50 9.68
C TRP A 292 17.04 -5.59 9.74
N ILE A 293 16.36 -5.36 8.62
CA ILE A 293 15.13 -4.56 8.58
C ILE A 293 14.07 -5.19 9.49
N THR A 294 13.93 -6.51 9.46
CA THR A 294 13.00 -7.24 10.34
C THR A 294 13.38 -7.08 11.81
N ALA A 295 14.66 -7.26 12.16
CA ALA A 295 15.14 -7.08 13.53
C ALA A 295 14.90 -5.66 14.05
N ILE A 296 15.20 -4.64 13.25
CA ILE A 296 14.96 -3.22 13.59
C ILE A 296 13.45 -2.95 13.74
N THR A 297 12.63 -3.49 12.85
CA THR A 297 11.17 -3.35 12.91
C THR A 297 10.62 -3.98 14.18
N LEU A 298 11.04 -5.19 14.53
CA LEU A 298 10.62 -5.86 15.77
C LEU A 298 11.09 -5.10 17.01
N ALA A 299 12.34 -4.62 17.03
CA ALA A 299 12.87 -3.81 18.11
C ALA A 299 12.04 -2.52 18.31
N PHE A 300 11.70 -1.83 17.21
CA PHE A 300 10.82 -0.66 17.26
C PHE A 300 9.44 -1.00 17.85
N TYR A 301 8.84 -2.10 17.42
CA TYR A 301 7.57 -2.57 17.97
C TYR A 301 7.63 -2.88 19.46
N ILE A 302 8.71 -3.51 19.93
CA ILE A 302 8.92 -3.81 21.35
C ILE A 302 9.02 -2.50 22.14
N VAL A 303 9.82 -1.55 21.68
CA VAL A 303 10.01 -0.25 22.35
C VAL A 303 8.71 0.55 22.40
N VAL A 304 7.99 0.65 21.28
CA VAL A 304 6.71 1.38 21.22
C VAL A 304 5.64 0.69 22.07
N SER A 305 5.56 -0.64 22.00
CA SER A 305 4.61 -1.39 22.84
C SER A 305 4.91 -1.21 24.32
N PHE A 306 6.18 -1.25 24.71
CA PHE A 306 6.62 -0.96 26.08
C PHE A 306 6.23 0.46 26.51
N ALA A 307 6.49 1.47 25.67
CA ALA A 307 6.11 2.86 25.95
C ALA A 307 4.59 3.03 26.12
N ILE A 308 3.79 2.39 25.26
CA ILE A 308 2.32 2.38 25.38
C ILE A 308 1.88 1.73 26.70
N VAL A 309 2.46 0.58 27.08
CA VAL A 309 2.10 -0.09 28.35
C VAL A 309 2.45 0.79 29.55
N VAL A 310 3.60 1.44 29.56
CA VAL A 310 4.01 2.34 30.65
C VAL A 310 3.06 3.53 30.77
N THR A 311 2.72 4.17 29.65
CA THR A 311 1.81 5.33 29.65
C THR A 311 0.39 4.97 30.09
N LEU A 312 -0.13 3.82 29.66
CA LEU A 312 -1.46 3.36 30.07
C LEU A 312 -1.53 3.08 31.59
N ARG A 313 -0.51 2.42 32.15
CA ARG A 313 -0.44 2.15 33.60
C ARG A 313 -0.43 3.43 34.45
N VAL A 314 0.29 4.46 34.00
CA VAL A 314 0.31 5.76 34.67
C VAL A 314 -1.07 6.44 34.62
N SER A 315 -1.81 6.28 33.52
CA SER A 315 -3.15 6.84 33.37
C SER A 315 -4.18 6.16 34.29
N GLU A 316 -4.13 4.83 34.43
CA GLU A 316 -4.97 4.09 35.39
C GLU A 316 -4.67 4.49 36.84
N ALA A 317 -3.39 4.69 37.17
CA ALA A 317 -2.97 5.15 38.50
C ALA A 317 -3.50 6.55 38.85
N LYS A 318 -3.58 7.47 37.87
CA LYS A 318 -4.15 8.81 38.05
C LYS A 318 -5.69 8.80 38.17
N ALA A 319 -6.37 7.87 37.51
CA ALA A 319 -7.83 7.74 37.60
C ALA A 319 -8.33 7.23 38.97
N HIS A 320 -7.43 6.63 39.77
CA HIS A 320 -7.74 6.06 41.08
C HIS A 320 -7.64 7.05 42.27
N VAL A 321 -7.45 8.35 42.02
CA VAL A 321 -7.56 9.34 43.10
C VAL A 321 -9.04 9.42 43.53
N PRO A 322 -9.40 9.15 44.80
CA PRO A 322 -10.78 9.14 45.23
C PRO A 322 -11.41 10.51 44.96
N GLY A 323 -12.46 10.53 44.13
CA GLY A 323 -13.24 11.74 43.88
C GLY A 323 -13.70 12.35 45.20
N ALA A 324 -13.59 13.67 45.29
CA ALA A 324 -14.01 14.44 46.45
C ALA A 324 -15.41 13.99 46.90
N LYS A 325 -15.54 13.63 48.19
CA LYS A 325 -16.81 13.25 48.80
C LYS A 325 -17.84 14.36 48.52
N PRO A 326 -19.06 14.03 48.05
CA PRO A 326 -20.10 15.04 47.89
C PRO A 326 -20.36 15.68 49.26
N VAL A 327 -20.16 16.99 49.34
CA VAL A 327 -20.52 17.77 50.53
C VAL A 327 -22.05 17.71 50.64
N PRO A 328 -22.61 17.30 51.79
CA PRO A 328 -24.06 17.21 51.94
C PRO A 328 -24.68 18.60 51.79
N ALA A 329 -25.74 18.68 50.97
CA ALA A 329 -26.56 19.87 50.84
C ALA A 329 -27.26 20.16 52.17
N GLY A 330 -26.74 21.12 52.92
CA GLY A 330 -27.36 21.58 54.17
C GLY A 330 -26.34 21.94 55.24
N ALA A 331 -25.75 23.12 55.13
CA ALA A 331 -25.31 23.89 56.28
C ALA A 331 -25.85 25.31 56.10
N LYS A 332 -26.58 25.77 57.11
CA LYS A 332 -27.42 26.97 57.18
C LYS A 332 -26.69 28.26 56.81
#